data_AF-A4FAJ8-F1
#
_entry.id   AF-A4FAJ8-F1
#
_cell.length_a   1.000
_cell.length_b   1.000
_cell.length_c   1.000
_cell.angle_alpha   90.00
_cell.angle_beta   90.00
_cell.angle_gamma   90.00
#
_symmetry.space_group_name_H-M   'P 1'
#
loop_
_entity.id
_entity.type
_entity.pdbx_description
1 polymer ?
#
loop_
_entity_poly.entity_id
_entity_poly.type
_entity_poly.pdbx_seq_one_letter_code
_entity_poly.pdbx_strand_id
1 'polypeptide(L)'
;MPSGAVASAQAQPVPEPRERCRVGDSDLDELSGLASDGRSWYAVNDGGSSLEVYVLDPADCSVRDVRTGSANPYDVEDLALGADGTLWLADTGDNDRDRDSIALHALSPRGGSTLYRLTYPNGPRDAEALLLDRAGVPYIVTKEPIGPAGVYRPAGALAPGGTVPMERVGTISLRSTNTPGGPLSGSIGSVLVTGGAASRDGTVAAIRTYTELYLFDAPDGDLAAAFARPPVRVSVPGEPQGEAIAWEPDGTLLTASEGTGEPVRALAGAADLARNHPPDTPPTPTRDGGGEGSGDNASPPVPPPSTTGADLSNGQLLLLCLGAAGVLVFLTRRARRKQ
;
A
#
# COMPACT_ATOMS: atom_id res chain seq x y z
N MET A 1 -42.09 -2.47 34.50
CA MET A 1 -41.34 -2.25 33.25
C MET A 1 -40.07 -3.08 33.34
N PRO A 2 -39.90 -4.19 32.62
CA PRO A 2 -38.64 -4.91 32.63
C PRO A 2 -37.63 -4.11 31.80
N SER A 3 -36.45 -3.88 32.39
CA SER A 3 -35.30 -3.25 31.72
C SER A 3 -34.84 -4.18 30.60
N GLY A 4 -35.00 -3.76 29.35
CA GLY A 4 -34.48 -4.48 28.20
C GLY A 4 -32.96 -4.41 28.20
N ALA A 5 -32.29 -5.54 28.46
CA ALA A 5 -30.87 -5.67 28.23
C ALA A 5 -30.63 -5.50 26.72
N VAL A 6 -29.94 -4.42 26.34
CA VAL A 6 -29.44 -4.24 24.98
C VAL A 6 -28.35 -5.29 24.80
N ALA A 7 -28.63 -6.33 24.03
CA ALA A 7 -27.62 -7.32 23.68
C ALA A 7 -26.54 -6.61 22.85
N SER A 8 -25.34 -6.48 23.42
CA SER A 8 -24.16 -6.05 22.66
C SER A 8 -23.92 -7.07 21.56
N ALA A 9 -24.20 -6.69 20.31
CA ALA A 9 -23.85 -7.49 19.15
C ALA A 9 -22.31 -7.66 19.17
N GLN A 10 -21.84 -8.89 19.41
CA GLN A 10 -20.43 -9.20 19.28
C GLN A 10 -20.06 -8.98 17.81
N ALA A 11 -19.09 -8.09 17.56
CA ALA A 11 -18.56 -7.89 16.22
C ALA A 11 -18.06 -9.24 15.69
N GLN A 12 -18.50 -9.62 14.49
CA GLN A 12 -18.04 -10.86 13.88
C GLN A 12 -16.53 -10.77 13.63
N PRO A 13 -15.79 -11.89 13.76
CA PRO A 13 -14.37 -11.88 13.47
C PRO A 13 -14.13 -11.51 12.01
N VAL A 14 -13.15 -10.66 11.78
CA VAL A 14 -12.69 -10.30 10.43
C VAL A 14 -12.08 -11.55 9.77
N PRO A 15 -12.51 -11.92 8.55
CA PRO A 15 -11.98 -13.10 7.86
C PRO A 15 -10.54 -12.90 7.41
N GLU A 16 -9.78 -13.99 7.33
CA GLU A 16 -8.40 -14.00 6.81
C GLU A 16 -8.37 -14.31 5.29
N PRO A 17 -7.43 -13.72 4.53
CA PRO A 17 -7.20 -14.09 3.13
C PRO A 17 -6.78 -15.55 2.98
N ARG A 18 -7.29 -16.23 1.93
CA ARG A 18 -6.99 -17.65 1.65
C ARG A 18 -6.20 -17.80 0.37
N GLU A 19 -5.18 -18.67 0.38
CA GLU A 19 -4.41 -19.02 -0.81
C GLU A 19 -5.33 -19.47 -1.97
N ARG A 20 -5.05 -18.97 -3.17
CA ARG A 20 -5.72 -19.34 -4.42
C ARG A 20 -4.83 -20.19 -5.31
N CYS A 21 -3.63 -19.69 -5.58
CA CYS A 21 -2.58 -20.35 -6.34
C CYS A 21 -1.23 -19.70 -6.01
N ARG A 22 -0.15 -20.19 -6.62
CA ARG A 22 1.23 -19.71 -6.38
C ARG A 22 1.86 -19.22 -7.66
N VAL A 23 2.50 -18.06 -7.60
CA VAL A 23 3.23 -17.49 -8.74
C VAL A 23 4.58 -18.18 -8.82
N GLY A 24 4.68 -19.22 -9.64
CA GLY A 24 5.90 -20.02 -9.77
C GLY A 24 6.90 -19.50 -10.80
N ASP A 25 6.54 -18.45 -11.55
CA ASP A 25 7.41 -17.85 -12.55
C ASP A 25 8.48 -16.98 -11.88
N SER A 26 9.75 -17.26 -12.14
CA SER A 26 10.87 -16.54 -11.54
C SER A 26 11.05 -15.13 -12.10
N ASP A 27 10.44 -14.83 -13.25
CA ASP A 27 10.46 -13.48 -13.83
C ASP A 27 9.49 -12.54 -13.08
N LEU A 28 8.73 -13.06 -12.10
CA LEU A 28 7.85 -12.32 -11.18
C LEU A 28 8.33 -12.44 -9.72
N ASP A 29 9.63 -12.55 -9.47
CA ASP A 29 10.19 -12.64 -8.12
C ASP A 29 10.08 -11.34 -7.31
N GLU A 30 9.96 -10.20 -7.98
CA GLU A 30 9.77 -8.87 -7.39
C GLU A 30 8.31 -8.35 -7.55
N LEU A 31 7.30 -9.24 -7.57
CA LEU A 31 5.88 -8.85 -7.81
C LEU A 31 5.39 -7.78 -6.82
N SER A 32 5.17 -6.55 -7.31
CA SER A 32 4.81 -5.37 -6.51
C SER A 32 3.43 -4.80 -6.84
N GLY A 33 2.98 -4.89 -8.10
CA GLY A 33 1.67 -4.38 -8.54
C GLY A 33 0.76 -5.46 -9.10
N LEU A 34 -0.56 -5.35 -8.86
CA LEU A 34 -1.56 -6.31 -9.32
C LEU A 34 -2.86 -5.63 -9.76
N ALA A 35 -3.47 -6.10 -10.84
CA ALA A 35 -4.82 -5.72 -11.25
C ALA A 35 -5.61 -6.90 -11.83
N SER A 36 -6.94 -6.79 -11.91
CA SER A 36 -7.80 -7.85 -12.43
C SER A 36 -8.97 -7.30 -13.27
N ASP A 37 -9.29 -8.01 -14.36
CA ASP A 37 -10.55 -7.81 -15.11
C ASP A 37 -11.59 -8.93 -14.86
N GLY A 38 -11.31 -9.83 -13.91
CA GLY A 38 -12.09 -11.03 -13.60
C GLY A 38 -11.89 -12.21 -14.55
N ARG A 39 -11.08 -12.05 -15.60
CA ARG A 39 -10.69 -13.13 -16.53
C ARG A 39 -9.20 -13.38 -16.51
N SER A 40 -8.41 -12.33 -16.32
CA SER A 40 -6.96 -12.37 -16.20
C SER A 40 -6.52 -11.49 -15.05
N TRP A 41 -5.44 -11.90 -14.40
CA TRP A 41 -4.69 -11.00 -13.51
C TRP A 41 -3.53 -10.41 -14.27
N TYR A 42 -3.18 -9.18 -13.91
CA TYR A 42 -2.09 -8.42 -14.50
C TYR A 42 -1.12 -8.09 -13.39
N ALA A 43 0.15 -8.39 -13.57
CA ALA A 43 1.18 -8.20 -12.57
C ALA A 43 2.38 -7.45 -13.14
N VAL A 44 3.02 -6.66 -12.29
CA VAL A 44 4.29 -5.97 -12.55
C VAL A 44 5.24 -6.23 -11.39
N ASN A 45 6.54 -6.16 -11.66
CA ASN A 45 7.56 -6.19 -10.62
C ASN A 45 7.92 -4.78 -10.15
N ASP A 46 8.52 -4.69 -8.96
CA ASP A 46 9.27 -3.54 -8.47
C ASP A 46 10.39 -3.22 -9.49
N GLY A 47 10.49 -1.93 -9.82
CA GLY A 47 11.58 -1.41 -10.59
C GLY A 47 11.39 -1.55 -12.09
N GLY A 48 12.25 -2.38 -12.69
CA GLY A 48 12.26 -2.63 -14.13
C GLY A 48 13.07 -1.64 -14.97
N SER A 49 13.47 -2.11 -16.15
CA SER A 49 14.13 -1.29 -17.21
C SER A 49 13.37 -1.38 -18.54
N SER A 50 12.18 -1.97 -18.48
CA SER A 50 11.26 -2.26 -19.57
C SER A 50 9.85 -2.15 -19.00
N LEU A 51 8.92 -1.64 -19.81
CA LEU A 51 7.51 -1.59 -19.43
C LEU A 51 6.86 -2.95 -19.73
N GLU A 52 6.82 -3.84 -18.75
CA GLU A 52 6.31 -5.22 -18.89
C GLU A 52 5.16 -5.46 -17.93
N VAL A 53 4.07 -6.05 -18.43
CA VAL A 53 2.94 -6.49 -17.63
C VAL A 53 2.67 -7.97 -17.92
N TYR A 54 2.84 -8.80 -16.90
CA TYR A 54 2.58 -10.23 -16.97
C TYR A 54 1.08 -10.48 -16.86
N VAL A 55 0.54 -11.30 -17.75
CA VAL A 55 -0.86 -11.71 -17.73
C VAL A 55 -0.94 -13.12 -17.15
N LEU A 56 -1.51 -13.24 -15.96
CA LEU A 56 -1.65 -14.49 -15.22
C LEU A 56 -3.04 -15.09 -15.41
N ASP A 57 -3.11 -16.41 -15.43
CA ASP A 57 -4.37 -17.17 -15.34
C ASP A 57 -4.82 -17.26 -13.87
N PRO A 58 -6.02 -16.73 -13.52
CA PRO A 58 -6.55 -16.80 -12.16
C PRO A 58 -6.76 -18.22 -11.61
N ALA A 59 -6.81 -19.25 -12.47
CA ALA A 59 -7.02 -20.63 -12.06
C ALA A 59 -5.77 -21.27 -11.45
N ASP A 60 -4.58 -20.89 -11.92
CA ASP A 60 -3.32 -21.56 -11.55
C ASP A 60 -2.11 -20.62 -11.37
N CYS A 61 -2.29 -19.30 -11.49
CA CYS A 61 -1.24 -18.27 -11.40
C CYS A 61 -0.15 -18.40 -12.49
N SER A 62 -0.36 -19.16 -13.56
CA SER A 62 0.63 -19.27 -14.64
C SER A 62 0.64 -18.05 -15.54
N VAL A 63 1.81 -17.62 -15.97
CA VAL A 63 1.98 -16.57 -16.99
C VAL A 63 1.50 -17.11 -18.35
N ARG A 64 0.55 -16.40 -18.95
CA ARG A 64 -0.05 -16.72 -20.25
C ARG A 64 0.41 -15.79 -21.37
N ASP A 65 0.77 -14.57 -21.03
CA ASP A 65 1.19 -13.53 -21.95
C ASP A 65 2.03 -12.48 -21.20
N VAL A 66 2.84 -11.71 -21.93
CA VAL A 66 3.57 -10.55 -21.40
C VAL A 66 3.33 -9.38 -22.34
N ARG A 67 2.68 -8.33 -21.83
CA ARG A 67 2.43 -7.11 -22.59
C ARG A 67 3.56 -6.13 -22.39
N THR A 68 4.12 -5.65 -23.49
CA THR A 68 5.28 -4.75 -23.46
C THR A 68 4.95 -3.37 -24.02
N GLY A 69 5.49 -2.32 -23.42
CA GLY A 69 5.57 -0.98 -23.99
C GLY A 69 6.99 -0.63 -24.42
N SER A 70 7.15 0.38 -25.29
CA SER A 70 8.47 0.85 -25.73
C SER A 70 9.14 1.82 -24.74
N ALA A 71 8.48 2.13 -23.63
CA ALA A 71 9.02 3.00 -22.59
C ALA A 71 10.07 2.24 -21.74
N ASN A 72 11.05 2.99 -21.25
CA ASN A 72 12.02 2.53 -20.26
C ASN A 72 11.71 3.27 -18.94
N PRO A 73 10.95 2.65 -18.02
CA PRO A 73 10.63 3.23 -16.73
C PRO A 73 11.88 3.27 -15.83
N TYR A 74 11.82 4.06 -14.77
CA TYR A 74 12.91 4.14 -13.79
C TYR A 74 12.72 3.20 -12.60
N ASP A 75 11.55 3.25 -11.94
CA ASP A 75 11.13 2.37 -10.84
C ASP A 75 9.60 2.22 -10.85
N VAL A 76 9.07 1.15 -11.45
CA VAL A 76 7.64 0.82 -11.40
C VAL A 76 7.32 0.16 -10.07
N GLU A 77 6.29 0.64 -9.37
CA GLU A 77 5.96 0.15 -8.02
C GLU A 77 4.57 -0.45 -7.90
N ASP A 78 3.63 -0.01 -8.74
CA ASP A 78 2.24 -0.49 -8.66
C ASP A 78 1.54 -0.43 -10.03
N LEU A 79 0.40 -1.11 -10.13
CA LEU A 79 -0.41 -1.24 -11.33
C LEU A 79 -1.90 -1.04 -11.02
N ALA A 80 -2.57 -0.23 -11.85
CA ALA A 80 -4.02 -0.11 -11.83
C ALA A 80 -4.65 -0.39 -13.20
N LEU A 81 -5.86 -0.95 -13.23
CA LEU A 81 -6.63 -1.20 -14.44
C LEU A 81 -7.73 -0.13 -14.61
N GLY A 82 -7.65 0.63 -15.71
CA GLY A 82 -8.69 1.56 -16.12
C GLY A 82 -9.95 0.86 -16.65
N ALA A 83 -11.10 1.53 -16.56
CA ALA A 83 -12.38 0.99 -17.02
C ALA A 83 -12.42 0.67 -18.53
N ASP A 84 -11.54 1.29 -19.31
CA ASP A 84 -11.34 1.08 -20.75
C ASP A 84 -10.37 -0.08 -21.07
N GLY A 85 -9.83 -0.75 -20.05
CA GLY A 85 -8.86 -1.82 -20.17
C GLY A 85 -7.40 -1.35 -20.26
N THR A 86 -7.14 -0.05 -20.11
CA THR A 86 -5.78 0.50 -20.07
C THR A 86 -5.10 0.13 -18.74
N LEU A 87 -3.88 -0.38 -18.83
CA LEU A 87 -3.04 -0.73 -17.68
C LEU A 87 -2.16 0.48 -17.34
N TRP A 88 -2.28 1.00 -16.12
CA TRP A 88 -1.56 2.16 -15.63
C TRP A 88 -0.47 1.70 -14.67
N LEU A 89 0.80 1.80 -15.09
CA LEU A 89 1.94 1.47 -14.25
C LEU A 89 2.47 2.75 -13.59
N ALA A 90 2.72 2.67 -12.29
CA ALA A 90 3.24 3.77 -11.49
C ALA A 90 4.77 3.71 -11.44
N ASP A 91 5.44 4.50 -12.29
CA ASP A 91 6.89 4.72 -12.21
C ASP A 91 7.17 5.82 -11.17
N THR A 92 7.09 5.42 -9.90
CA THR A 92 6.97 6.31 -8.74
C THR A 92 7.98 6.05 -7.63
N GLY A 93 8.77 4.98 -7.70
CA GLY A 93 9.84 4.71 -6.74
C GLY A 93 10.89 5.80 -6.75
N ASP A 94 11.25 6.26 -5.55
CA ASP A 94 12.17 7.37 -5.32
C ASP A 94 12.70 7.35 -3.87
N ASN A 95 13.27 6.23 -3.42
CA ASN A 95 13.71 6.09 -2.03
C ASN A 95 14.74 7.16 -1.63
N ASP A 96 15.58 7.61 -2.58
CA ASP A 96 16.59 8.67 -2.40
C ASP A 96 16.00 10.09 -2.46
N ARG A 97 14.73 10.23 -2.88
CA ARG A 97 14.00 11.50 -3.00
C ARG A 97 14.73 12.52 -3.87
N ASP A 98 15.23 12.08 -5.02
CA ASP A 98 16.03 12.91 -5.93
C ASP A 98 15.38 13.10 -7.31
N ARG A 99 14.21 12.49 -7.55
CA ARG A 99 13.50 12.62 -8.82
C ARG A 99 12.66 13.90 -8.87
N ASP A 100 13.02 14.81 -9.78
CA ASP A 100 12.26 16.04 -10.03
C ASP A 100 10.81 15.79 -10.47
N SER A 101 10.53 14.61 -11.06
CA SER A 101 9.18 14.18 -11.46
C SER A 101 9.05 12.66 -11.46
N ILE A 102 7.85 12.19 -11.23
CA ILE A 102 7.45 10.78 -11.38
C ILE A 102 6.72 10.57 -12.72
N ALA A 103 6.42 9.32 -13.06
CA ALA A 103 5.74 8.96 -14.29
C ALA A 103 4.56 8.00 -14.05
N LEU A 104 3.52 8.16 -14.85
CA LEU A 104 2.50 7.13 -15.07
C LEU A 104 2.59 6.67 -16.52
N HIS A 105 2.69 5.36 -16.73
CA HIS A 105 2.68 4.75 -18.04
C HIS A 105 1.33 4.09 -18.30
N ALA A 106 0.58 4.63 -19.26
CA ALA A 106 -0.71 4.08 -19.68
C ALA A 106 -0.52 3.15 -20.89
N LEU A 107 -0.49 1.84 -20.65
CA LEU A 107 -0.37 0.79 -21.65
C LEU A 107 -1.76 0.40 -22.18
N SER A 108 -2.02 0.70 -23.45
CA SER A 108 -3.32 0.43 -24.07
C SER A 108 -3.54 -1.06 -24.28
N PRO A 109 -4.78 -1.58 -24.13
CA PRO A 109 -5.11 -2.97 -24.46
C PRO A 109 -4.93 -3.27 -25.96
N ARG A 110 -4.82 -2.25 -26.81
CA ARG A 110 -4.54 -2.38 -28.25
C ARG A 110 -3.05 -2.29 -28.59
N GLY A 111 -2.19 -2.19 -27.58
CA GLY A 111 -0.76 -1.94 -27.73
C GLY A 111 -0.40 -0.46 -27.76
N GLY A 112 0.87 -0.16 -27.48
CA GLY A 112 1.38 1.20 -27.33
C GLY A 112 1.16 1.75 -25.93
N SER A 113 2.04 2.66 -25.52
CA SER A 113 2.03 3.28 -24.19
C SER A 113 2.09 4.80 -24.27
N THR A 114 1.32 5.48 -23.42
CA THR A 114 1.43 6.93 -23.22
C THR A 114 2.12 7.22 -21.91
N LEU A 115 3.09 8.15 -21.92
CA LEU A 115 3.78 8.62 -20.72
C LEU A 115 3.15 9.93 -20.24
N TYR A 116 2.84 9.99 -18.95
CA TYR A 116 2.43 11.20 -18.25
C TYR A 116 3.41 11.51 -17.13
N ARG A 117 3.90 12.75 -17.05
CA ARG A 117 4.80 13.19 -15.97
C ARG A 117 4.07 14.03 -14.93
N LEU A 118 4.40 13.79 -13.67
CA LEU A 118 3.79 14.46 -12.52
C LEU A 118 4.85 14.98 -11.55
N THR A 119 4.56 16.09 -10.88
CA THR A 119 5.44 16.66 -9.84
C THR A 119 4.73 16.83 -8.52
N TYR A 120 5.42 16.54 -7.43
CA TYR A 120 4.93 16.82 -6.09
C TYR A 120 5.05 18.32 -5.75
N PRO A 121 4.10 18.90 -5.01
CA PRO A 121 4.14 20.33 -4.66
C PRO A 121 5.26 20.70 -3.68
N ASN A 122 5.81 19.74 -2.93
CA ASN A 122 6.78 19.96 -1.84
C ASN A 122 8.07 19.12 -2.03
N GLY A 123 8.50 18.98 -3.29
CA GLY A 123 9.69 18.22 -3.66
C GLY A 123 9.46 16.70 -3.73
N PRO A 124 10.49 15.94 -4.11
CA PRO A 124 10.40 14.52 -4.43
C PRO A 124 9.88 13.65 -3.28
N ARG A 125 9.22 12.53 -3.61
CA ARG A 125 8.62 11.58 -2.67
C ARG A 125 8.64 10.19 -3.28
N ASP A 126 8.91 9.22 -2.41
CA ASP A 126 8.75 7.80 -2.67
C ASP A 126 7.27 7.40 -2.56
N ALA A 127 6.74 6.67 -3.55
CA ALA A 127 5.35 6.25 -3.57
C ALA A 127 5.15 4.89 -4.23
N GLU A 128 4.31 4.06 -3.61
CA GLU A 128 4.21 2.62 -3.90
C GLU A 128 2.77 2.18 -4.18
N ALA A 129 1.85 3.14 -4.33
CA ALA A 129 0.44 2.81 -4.42
C ALA A 129 -0.26 3.72 -5.42
N LEU A 130 -0.94 3.08 -6.37
CA LEU A 130 -1.71 3.73 -7.42
C LEU A 130 -3.17 3.26 -7.39
N LEU A 131 -4.08 4.20 -7.22
CA LEU A 131 -5.51 3.94 -7.37
C LEU A 131 -6.07 4.77 -8.52
N LEU A 132 -7.05 4.23 -9.23
CA LEU A 132 -7.88 5.00 -10.17
C LEU A 132 -9.27 5.16 -9.58
N ASP A 133 -9.78 6.40 -9.54
CA ASP A 133 -11.20 6.59 -9.23
C ASP A 133 -12.10 6.14 -10.40
N ARG A 134 -13.42 6.24 -10.21
CA ARG A 134 -14.41 5.85 -11.22
C ARG A 134 -14.29 6.64 -12.53
N ALA A 135 -13.74 7.85 -12.48
CA ALA A 135 -13.50 8.69 -13.65
C ALA A 135 -12.13 8.42 -14.30
N GLY A 136 -11.30 7.55 -13.71
CA GLY A 136 -9.94 7.25 -14.16
C GLY A 136 -8.91 8.28 -13.69
N VAL A 137 -9.21 9.11 -12.69
CA VAL A 137 -8.23 10.03 -12.10
C VAL A 137 -7.29 9.22 -11.20
N PRO A 138 -5.96 9.35 -11.39
CA PRO A 138 -5.00 8.65 -10.57
C PRO A 138 -4.82 9.31 -9.20
N TYR A 139 -4.77 8.48 -8.18
CA TYR A 139 -4.41 8.80 -6.81
C TYR A 139 -3.12 8.06 -6.47
N ILE A 140 -2.12 8.79 -6.01
CA ILE A 140 -0.79 8.29 -5.66
C ILE A 140 -0.60 8.42 -4.17
N VAL A 141 -0.20 7.34 -3.51
CA VAL A 141 -0.01 7.28 -2.06
C VAL A 141 1.45 7.00 -1.72
N THR A 142 2.05 7.87 -0.91
CA THR A 142 3.50 7.83 -0.61
C THR A 142 3.85 6.79 0.45
N LYS A 143 5.04 6.19 0.37
CA LYS A 143 5.62 5.36 1.43
C LYS A 143 6.44 6.23 2.37
N GLU A 144 5.89 6.45 3.56
CA GLU A 144 6.49 7.33 4.55
C GLU A 144 6.91 6.52 5.78
N PRO A 145 8.23 6.37 6.06
CA PRO A 145 8.69 5.65 7.25
C PRO A 145 8.35 6.36 8.55
N ILE A 146 8.06 7.65 8.49
CA ILE A 146 7.71 8.47 9.64
C ILE A 146 6.52 9.35 9.27
N GLY A 147 5.46 9.25 10.08
CA GLY A 147 4.25 10.04 9.91
C GLY A 147 3.27 9.41 8.91
N PRO A 148 2.19 10.14 8.57
CA PRO A 148 1.16 9.61 7.70
C PRO A 148 1.58 9.65 6.23
N ALA A 149 1.17 8.64 5.46
CA ALA A 149 1.28 8.64 4.01
C ALA A 149 0.49 9.82 3.42
N GLY A 150 1.05 10.52 2.44
CA GLY A 150 0.36 11.56 1.69
C GLY A 150 -0.43 10.97 0.53
N VAL A 151 -1.59 11.54 0.26
CA VAL A 151 -2.44 11.20 -0.90
C VAL A 151 -2.41 12.35 -1.89
N TYR A 152 -2.05 12.06 -3.13
CA TYR A 152 -1.86 13.05 -4.19
C TYR A 152 -2.67 12.69 -5.43
N ARG A 153 -3.08 13.70 -6.19
CA ARG A 153 -3.66 13.53 -7.53
C ARG A 153 -3.21 14.67 -8.45
N PRO A 154 -3.30 14.52 -9.78
CA PRO A 154 -3.04 15.61 -10.71
C PRO A 154 -3.94 16.82 -10.43
N ALA A 155 -3.36 18.03 -10.38
CA ALA A 155 -4.12 19.27 -10.19
C ALA A 155 -4.88 19.73 -11.44
N GLY A 156 -4.71 19.00 -12.56
CA GLY A 156 -5.37 19.26 -13.83
C GLY A 156 -5.35 18.03 -14.73
N ALA A 157 -5.84 18.17 -15.96
CA ALA A 157 -5.85 17.07 -16.92
C ALA A 157 -4.42 16.59 -17.23
N LEU A 158 -4.25 15.27 -17.28
CA LEU A 158 -3.00 14.65 -17.71
C LEU A 158 -2.65 15.08 -19.14
N ALA A 159 -1.39 15.45 -19.37
CA ALA A 159 -0.92 15.99 -20.64
C ALA A 159 0.30 15.19 -21.16
N PRO A 160 0.17 14.40 -22.23
CA PRO A 160 1.32 13.72 -22.84
C PRO A 160 2.37 14.74 -23.30
N GLY A 161 3.64 14.49 -23.00
CA GLY A 161 4.75 15.40 -23.36
C GLY A 161 4.84 16.66 -22.49
N GLY A 162 3.94 16.83 -21.53
CA GLY A 162 4.01 17.86 -20.49
C GLY A 162 4.22 17.25 -19.10
N THR A 163 4.44 18.14 -18.13
CA THR A 163 4.53 17.79 -16.71
C THR A 163 3.40 18.49 -15.97
N VAL A 164 2.55 17.71 -15.30
CA VAL A 164 1.37 18.23 -14.58
C VAL A 164 1.67 18.25 -13.08
N PRO A 165 1.54 19.40 -12.39
CA PRO A 165 1.70 19.42 -10.95
C PRO A 165 0.59 18.63 -10.26
N MET A 166 0.94 17.93 -9.19
CA MET A 166 -0.03 17.31 -8.31
C MET A 166 -0.42 18.24 -7.17
N GLU A 167 -1.61 18.00 -6.63
CA GLU A 167 -2.05 18.54 -5.36
C GLU A 167 -2.11 17.43 -4.31
N ARG A 168 -1.85 17.78 -3.06
CA ARG A 168 -2.02 16.89 -1.92
C ARG A 168 -3.47 16.99 -1.43
N VAL A 169 -4.22 15.90 -1.55
CA VAL A 169 -5.66 15.87 -1.25
C VAL A 169 -6.00 15.24 0.08
N GLY A 170 -5.04 14.58 0.73
CA GLY A 170 -5.29 13.95 2.02
C GLY A 170 -4.07 13.25 2.60
N THR A 171 -4.33 12.48 3.65
CA THR A 171 -3.36 11.64 4.35
C THR A 171 -3.98 10.34 4.80
N ILE A 172 -3.16 9.28 4.84
CA ILE A 172 -3.52 8.01 5.46
C ILE A 172 -2.68 7.83 6.72
N SER A 173 -3.36 7.70 7.86
CA SER A 173 -2.70 7.41 9.14
C SER A 173 -2.96 5.95 9.51
N LEU A 174 -1.93 5.12 9.39
CA LEU A 174 -2.02 3.69 9.68
C LEU A 174 -1.55 3.40 11.10
N ARG A 175 -2.26 2.49 11.77
CA ARG A 175 -1.89 2.06 13.12
C ARG A 175 -0.95 0.88 13.05
N SER A 176 0.13 1.01 13.77
CA SER A 176 1.11 -0.06 13.89
C SER A 176 0.55 -1.30 14.60
N THR A 177 1.05 -2.47 14.19
CA THR A 177 0.70 -3.78 14.70
C THR A 177 1.97 -4.60 15.00
N ASN A 178 1.77 -5.78 15.57
CA ASN A 178 2.82 -6.78 15.76
C ASN A 178 2.63 -8.00 14.84
N THR A 179 1.89 -7.83 13.73
CA THR A 179 1.67 -8.91 12.77
C THR A 179 3.03 -9.30 12.16
N PRO A 180 3.45 -10.57 12.26
CA PRO A 180 4.74 -11.00 11.76
C PRO A 180 4.76 -11.05 10.23
N GLY A 181 5.90 -10.74 9.63
CA GLY A 181 6.10 -10.73 8.17
C GLY A 181 6.85 -9.48 7.72
N GLY A 182 7.02 -9.37 6.41
CA GLY A 182 7.71 -8.25 5.76
C GLY A 182 9.23 -8.29 5.91
N PRO A 183 9.94 -7.52 5.07
CA PRO A 183 11.40 -7.41 5.13
C PRO A 183 11.86 -6.59 6.36
N LEU A 184 10.93 -5.86 6.99
CA LEU A 184 11.17 -5.01 8.15
C LEU A 184 10.52 -5.60 9.39
N SER A 185 11.33 -5.92 10.39
CA SER A 185 10.83 -6.49 11.64
C SER A 185 10.00 -5.49 12.45
N GLY A 186 8.95 -6.00 13.07
CA GLY A 186 8.17 -5.29 14.08
C GLY A 186 7.23 -4.22 13.51
N SER A 187 7.03 -3.19 14.32
CA SER A 187 5.96 -2.20 14.19
C SER A 187 6.03 -1.36 12.89
N ILE A 188 7.20 -1.25 12.26
CA ILE A 188 7.45 -0.43 11.07
C ILE A 188 6.81 -1.05 9.82
N GLY A 189 6.95 -2.36 9.61
CA GLY A 189 6.42 -3.02 8.41
C GLY A 189 4.90 -2.86 8.26
N SER A 190 4.19 -2.81 9.39
CA SER A 190 2.73 -2.69 9.43
C SER A 190 2.16 -1.33 9.02
N VAL A 191 2.97 -0.27 8.89
CA VAL A 191 2.50 1.10 8.61
C VAL A 191 2.97 1.67 7.28
N LEU A 192 3.92 1.01 6.61
CA LEU A 192 4.43 1.45 5.31
C LEU A 192 3.49 1.01 4.20
N VAL A 193 2.97 1.97 3.43
CA VAL A 193 2.15 1.67 2.25
C VAL A 193 3.02 1.02 1.18
N THR A 194 2.54 -0.09 0.63
CA THR A 194 3.24 -0.89 -0.41
C THR A 194 2.36 -1.23 -1.61
N GLY A 195 1.09 -0.83 -1.59
CA GLY A 195 0.17 -1.05 -2.70
C GLY A 195 -1.20 -0.43 -2.46
N GLY A 196 -1.94 -0.15 -3.53
CA GLY A 196 -3.26 0.48 -3.47
C GLY A 196 -4.19 -0.05 -4.55
N ALA A 197 -5.48 -0.21 -4.24
CA ALA A 197 -6.46 -0.54 -5.27
C ALA A 197 -7.85 0.02 -4.96
N ALA A 198 -8.52 0.58 -5.96
CA ALA A 198 -9.93 0.94 -5.88
C ALA A 198 -10.78 -0.14 -6.56
N SER A 199 -11.92 -0.46 -5.95
CA SER A 199 -12.91 -1.35 -6.56
C SER A 199 -13.44 -0.74 -7.86
N ARG A 200 -13.84 -1.59 -8.81
CA ARG A 200 -14.28 -1.14 -10.14
C ARG A 200 -15.46 -0.18 -10.11
N ASP A 201 -16.37 -0.35 -9.15
CA ASP A 201 -17.50 0.56 -8.95
C ASP A 201 -17.09 1.84 -8.23
N GLY A 202 -15.83 1.98 -7.80
CA GLY A 202 -15.26 3.13 -7.10
C GLY A 202 -15.76 3.32 -5.69
N THR A 203 -16.47 2.36 -5.09
CA THR A 203 -17.13 2.54 -3.78
C THR A 203 -16.34 2.04 -2.58
N VAL A 204 -15.24 1.34 -2.83
CA VAL A 204 -14.32 0.82 -1.81
C VAL A 204 -12.89 1.02 -2.30
N ALA A 205 -12.00 1.46 -1.40
CA ALA A 205 -10.57 1.48 -1.61
C ALA A 205 -9.87 0.52 -0.64
N ALA A 206 -8.74 -0.03 -1.07
CA ALA A 206 -7.85 -0.83 -0.24
C ALA A 206 -6.45 -0.22 -0.29
N ILE A 207 -5.77 -0.27 0.85
CA ILE A 207 -4.36 0.05 0.99
C ILE A 207 -3.67 -1.14 1.62
N ARG A 208 -2.51 -1.49 1.07
CA ARG A 208 -1.66 -2.55 1.58
C ARG A 208 -0.46 -1.98 2.31
N THR A 209 -0.09 -2.66 3.38
CA THR A 209 1.25 -2.59 3.96
C THR A 209 1.88 -3.97 3.90
N TYR A 210 3.14 -4.10 4.34
CA TYR A 210 3.83 -5.39 4.33
C TYR A 210 3.08 -6.51 5.06
N THR A 211 2.20 -6.18 6.02
CA THR A 211 1.53 -7.18 6.87
C THR A 211 0.04 -6.94 7.06
N GLU A 212 -0.53 -5.86 6.52
CA GLU A 212 -1.94 -5.51 6.72
C GLU A 212 -2.62 -5.08 5.41
N LEU A 213 -3.93 -5.25 5.36
CA LEU A 213 -4.84 -4.65 4.39
C LEU A 213 -5.78 -3.70 5.14
N TYR A 214 -5.95 -2.49 4.61
CA TYR A 214 -6.85 -1.49 5.15
C TYR A 214 -7.93 -1.18 4.10
N LEU A 215 -9.18 -1.48 4.44
CA LEU A 215 -10.34 -1.31 3.57
C LEU A 215 -11.12 -0.07 3.99
N PHE A 216 -11.39 0.81 3.02
CA PHE A 216 -12.07 2.09 3.23
C PHE A 216 -13.37 2.11 2.44
N ASP A 217 -14.48 2.40 3.12
CA ASP A 217 -15.77 2.67 2.48
C ASP A 217 -15.81 4.07 1.87
N ALA A 218 -16.12 4.13 0.57
CA ALA A 218 -16.18 5.33 -0.25
C ALA A 218 -17.54 5.40 -1.00
N PRO A 219 -18.68 5.50 -0.31
CA PRO A 219 -20.01 5.29 -0.89
C PRO A 219 -20.37 6.31 -1.99
N ASP A 220 -19.77 7.49 -1.97
CA ASP A 220 -19.87 8.55 -2.98
C ASP A 220 -18.77 8.47 -4.06
N GLY A 221 -17.79 7.59 -3.87
CA GLY A 221 -16.58 7.47 -4.68
C GLY A 221 -15.54 8.55 -4.43
N ASP A 222 -15.66 9.34 -3.35
CA ASP A 222 -14.62 10.28 -2.93
C ASP A 222 -13.54 9.54 -2.14
N LEU A 223 -12.49 9.11 -2.85
CA LEU A 223 -11.37 8.38 -2.25
C LEU A 223 -10.63 9.22 -1.21
N ALA A 224 -10.49 10.54 -1.41
CA ALA A 224 -9.80 11.41 -0.47
C ALA A 224 -10.57 11.50 0.85
N ALA A 225 -11.89 11.66 0.78
CA ALA A 225 -12.76 11.64 1.95
C ALA A 225 -12.78 10.25 2.63
N ALA A 226 -12.75 9.16 1.85
CA ALA A 226 -12.71 7.81 2.39
C ALA A 226 -11.44 7.55 3.20
N PHE A 227 -10.27 7.98 2.72
CA PHE A 227 -9.00 7.83 3.42
C PHE A 227 -8.89 8.62 4.74
N ALA A 228 -9.74 9.62 4.94
CA ALA A 228 -9.85 10.33 6.21
C ALA A 228 -10.71 9.58 7.25
N ARG A 229 -11.39 8.50 6.86
CA ARG A 229 -12.25 7.70 7.74
C ARG A 229 -11.47 6.51 8.32
N PRO A 230 -11.87 6.01 9.49
CA PRO A 230 -11.31 4.78 10.04
C PRO A 230 -11.54 3.58 9.09
N PRO A 231 -10.50 2.79 8.75
CA PRO A 231 -10.65 1.60 7.90
C PRO A 231 -11.09 0.37 8.69
N VAL A 232 -11.50 -0.66 7.95
CA VAL A 232 -11.45 -2.05 8.42
C VAL A 232 -10.04 -2.58 8.17
N ARG A 233 -9.41 -3.15 9.19
CA ARG A 233 -8.06 -3.74 9.08
C ARG A 233 -8.15 -5.26 9.00
N VAL A 234 -7.39 -5.86 8.10
CA VAL A 234 -7.23 -7.32 7.93
C VAL A 234 -5.75 -7.65 7.96
N SER A 235 -5.33 -8.57 8.82
CA SER A 235 -3.93 -8.96 8.92
C SER A 235 -3.55 -10.03 7.89
N VAL A 236 -2.33 -9.94 7.37
CA VAL A 236 -1.75 -10.88 6.39
C VAL A 236 -0.37 -11.32 6.89
N PRO A 237 -0.31 -12.26 7.85
CA PRO A 237 0.95 -12.64 8.48
C PRO A 237 1.80 -13.57 7.61
N GLY A 238 3.12 -13.49 7.81
CA GLY A 238 4.08 -14.48 7.32
C GLY A 238 4.48 -14.35 5.85
N GLU A 239 4.01 -13.30 5.15
CA GLU A 239 4.53 -12.96 3.83
C GLU A 239 5.94 -12.37 3.96
N PRO A 240 6.89 -12.75 3.08
CA PRO A 240 8.24 -12.20 3.11
C PRO A 240 8.25 -10.70 2.78
N GLN A 241 7.45 -10.26 1.82
CA GLN A 241 7.36 -8.85 1.40
C GLN A 241 6.01 -8.58 0.71
N GLY A 242 4.99 -8.27 1.52
CA GLY A 242 3.64 -8.04 1.01
C GLY A 242 3.47 -6.68 0.32
N GLU A 243 3.13 -6.68 -0.97
CA GLU A 243 3.07 -5.43 -1.75
C GLU A 243 1.79 -5.30 -2.57
N ALA A 244 1.52 -6.25 -3.45
CA ALA A 244 0.48 -6.08 -4.46
C ALA A 244 -0.93 -6.42 -3.96
N ILE A 245 -1.94 -5.64 -4.39
CA ILE A 245 -3.37 -5.92 -4.18
C ILE A 245 -4.20 -5.60 -5.42
N ALA A 246 -5.28 -6.35 -5.65
CA ALA A 246 -6.21 -6.10 -6.74
C ALA A 246 -7.65 -6.43 -6.36
N TRP A 247 -8.62 -5.67 -6.89
CA TRP A 247 -10.04 -6.01 -6.76
C TRP A 247 -10.51 -6.91 -7.90
N GLU A 248 -11.17 -8.01 -7.55
CA GLU A 248 -12.00 -8.77 -8.48
C GLU A 248 -13.36 -8.07 -8.70
N PRO A 249 -14.02 -8.28 -9.85
CA PRO A 249 -15.34 -7.70 -10.12
C PRO A 249 -16.44 -8.10 -9.14
N ASP A 250 -16.28 -9.21 -8.42
CA ASP A 250 -17.23 -9.71 -7.43
C ASP A 250 -17.05 -9.11 -6.02
N GLY A 251 -16.08 -8.20 -5.84
CA GLY A 251 -15.77 -7.60 -4.56
C GLY A 251 -14.83 -8.43 -3.67
N THR A 252 -14.19 -9.46 -4.22
CA THR A 252 -13.04 -10.13 -3.62
C THR A 252 -11.79 -9.25 -3.74
N LEU A 253 -11.00 -9.16 -2.67
CA LEU A 253 -9.68 -8.52 -2.71
C LEU A 253 -8.59 -9.59 -2.82
N LEU A 254 -7.75 -9.48 -3.83
CA LEU A 254 -6.54 -10.27 -4.00
C LEU A 254 -5.36 -9.57 -3.34
N THR A 255 -4.40 -10.35 -2.86
CA THR A 255 -3.14 -9.87 -2.29
C THR A 255 -2.00 -10.81 -2.64
N ALA A 256 -0.83 -10.28 -2.95
CA ALA A 256 0.37 -11.04 -3.31
C ALA A 256 1.62 -10.44 -2.67
N SER A 257 2.67 -11.25 -2.58
CA SER A 257 3.97 -10.92 -2.00
C SER A 257 5.04 -11.12 -3.06
N GLU A 258 6.14 -10.38 -2.96
CA GLU A 258 7.37 -10.75 -3.67
C GLU A 258 7.87 -12.12 -3.22
N GLY A 259 8.65 -12.76 -4.07
CA GLY A 259 9.25 -14.06 -3.87
C GLY A 259 8.68 -15.12 -4.81
N THR A 260 9.55 -15.83 -5.52
CA THR A 260 9.14 -16.95 -6.38
C THR A 260 8.44 -18.04 -5.57
N GLY A 261 7.24 -18.43 -6.00
CA GLY A 261 6.42 -19.44 -5.36
C GLY A 261 5.53 -18.93 -4.22
N GLU A 262 5.55 -17.62 -3.95
CA GLU A 262 4.62 -17.01 -3.01
C GLU A 262 3.17 -17.07 -3.56
N PRO A 263 2.18 -17.23 -2.66
CA PRO A 263 0.81 -17.38 -3.09
C PRO A 263 0.13 -16.04 -3.35
N VAL A 264 -0.75 -16.03 -4.35
CA VAL A 264 -1.84 -15.05 -4.39
C VAL A 264 -2.91 -15.54 -3.41
N ARG A 265 -3.27 -14.67 -2.46
CA ARG A 265 -4.35 -14.92 -1.49
C ARG A 265 -5.56 -14.06 -1.84
N ALA A 266 -6.76 -14.54 -1.48
CA ALA A 266 -8.02 -13.87 -1.72
C ALA A 266 -8.84 -13.70 -0.43
N LEU A 267 -9.33 -12.49 -0.22
CA LEU A 267 -10.30 -12.14 0.79
C LEU A 267 -11.68 -11.99 0.14
N ALA A 268 -12.44 -13.09 0.12
CA ALA A 268 -13.79 -13.08 -0.44
C ALA A 268 -14.72 -12.19 0.40
N GLY A 269 -15.56 -11.39 -0.26
CA GLY A 269 -16.49 -10.47 0.40
C GLY A 269 -15.82 -9.24 1.04
N ALA A 270 -14.58 -8.91 0.65
CA ALA A 270 -13.84 -7.77 1.18
C ALA A 270 -14.57 -6.43 0.98
N ALA A 271 -15.25 -6.24 -0.16
CA ALA A 271 -16.02 -5.02 -0.39
C ALA A 271 -17.19 -4.87 0.59
N ASP A 272 -17.92 -5.95 0.86
CA ASP A 272 -19.02 -5.93 1.83
C ASP A 272 -18.52 -5.80 3.27
N LEU A 273 -17.35 -6.36 3.56
CA LEU A 273 -16.67 -6.17 4.83
C LEU A 273 -16.36 -4.67 5.05
N ALA A 274 -15.82 -3.97 4.04
CA ALA A 274 -15.50 -2.54 4.14
C ALA A 274 -16.75 -1.67 4.43
N ARG A 275 -17.89 -2.00 3.80
CA ARG A 275 -19.14 -1.22 3.90
C ARG A 275 -19.90 -1.44 5.20
N ASN A 276 -19.89 -2.68 5.71
CA ASN A 276 -20.82 -3.10 6.75
C ASN A 276 -20.15 -3.36 8.11
N HIS A 277 -18.84 -3.59 8.13
CA HIS A 277 -18.15 -3.88 9.37
C HIS A 277 -17.86 -2.57 10.12
N PRO A 278 -18.15 -2.51 11.44
CA PRO A 278 -17.79 -1.34 12.22
C PRO A 278 -16.28 -1.12 12.13
N PRO A 279 -15.82 0.12 11.91
CA PRO A 279 -14.40 0.39 11.81
C PRO A 279 -13.69 0.04 13.10
N ASP A 280 -12.41 -0.28 12.97
CA ASP A 280 -11.55 -0.69 14.08
C ASP A 280 -11.28 0.54 14.98
N THR A 281 -12.20 0.85 15.89
CA THR A 281 -12.13 2.04 16.75
C THR A 281 -11.32 1.70 18.00
N PRO A 282 -10.41 2.58 18.48
CA PRO A 282 -9.72 2.32 19.74
C PRO A 282 -10.74 2.07 20.86
N PRO A 283 -10.48 1.15 21.80
CA PRO A 283 -11.25 1.15 23.04
C PRO A 283 -11.11 2.53 23.67
N THR A 284 -12.24 3.19 23.94
CA THR A 284 -12.25 4.40 24.77
C THR A 284 -11.54 4.05 26.08
N PRO A 285 -10.53 4.81 26.54
CA PRO A 285 -9.99 4.58 27.86
C PRO A 285 -11.14 4.71 28.85
N THR A 286 -11.52 3.60 29.48
CA THR A 286 -12.44 3.61 30.60
C THR A 286 -11.79 4.49 31.67
N ARG A 287 -12.33 5.69 31.87
CA ARG A 287 -12.16 6.36 33.15
C ARG A 287 -12.83 5.46 34.17
N ASP A 288 -12.05 4.65 34.85
CA ASP A 288 -12.48 4.08 36.11
C ASP A 288 -12.83 5.26 37.02
N GLY A 289 -14.12 5.39 37.32
CA GLY A 289 -14.62 6.26 38.36
C GLY A 289 -14.16 5.73 39.71
N GLY A 290 -12.92 6.03 40.07
CA GLY A 290 -12.39 5.83 41.41
C GLY A 290 -12.84 6.98 42.31
N GLY A 291 -13.81 6.69 43.17
CA GLY A 291 -14.35 7.63 44.14
C GLY A 291 -13.35 8.15 45.17
N GLU A 292 -13.75 9.22 45.84
CA GLU A 292 -13.09 9.84 46.98
C GLU A 292 -12.68 8.80 48.03
N GLY A 293 -11.39 8.76 48.35
CA GLY A 293 -10.82 7.97 49.43
C GLY A 293 -9.58 8.66 49.97
N SER A 294 -9.77 9.39 51.08
CA SER A 294 -8.71 10.01 51.89
C SER A 294 -7.66 8.99 52.32
N GLY A 295 -6.38 9.35 52.24
CA GLY A 295 -5.27 8.52 52.71
C GLY A 295 -3.93 9.18 52.48
N ASP A 296 -3.49 9.97 53.46
CA ASP A 296 -2.11 10.44 53.59
C ASP A 296 -1.13 9.26 53.50
N ASN A 297 -0.17 9.35 52.58
CA ASN A 297 1.14 8.76 52.83
C ASN A 297 2.22 9.47 52.00
N ALA A 298 3.11 10.14 52.72
CA ALA A 298 4.29 10.81 52.19
C ALA A 298 5.30 9.79 51.62
N SER A 299 5.94 10.14 50.51
CA SER A 299 7.20 9.55 50.06
C SER A 299 8.13 10.67 49.54
N PRO A 300 9.46 10.51 49.69
CA PRO A 300 10.42 11.63 49.69
C PRO A 300 10.76 12.13 48.28
N PRO A 301 11.39 13.32 48.16
CA PRO A 301 11.60 13.96 46.86
C PRO A 301 12.68 13.27 46.02
N VAL A 302 12.41 13.18 44.72
CA VAL A 302 13.33 12.76 43.66
C VAL A 302 14.35 13.88 43.38
N PRO A 303 15.66 13.63 43.29
CA PRO A 303 16.64 14.64 42.91
C PRO A 303 16.64 14.90 41.39
N PRO A 304 17.03 16.10 40.92
CA PRO A 304 17.07 16.43 39.50
C PRO A 304 18.20 15.70 38.75
N PRO A 305 18.08 15.47 37.43
CA PRO A 305 19.11 14.76 36.66
C PRO A 305 20.38 15.60 36.47
N SER A 306 21.52 14.98 36.75
CA SER A 306 22.86 15.47 36.45
C SER A 306 23.15 15.36 34.95
N THR A 307 23.71 16.43 34.37
CA THR A 307 24.30 16.46 33.03
C THR A 307 25.68 15.79 33.03
N THR A 308 25.89 14.77 32.18
CA THR A 308 27.17 14.51 31.45
C THR A 308 27.09 13.24 30.61
N GLY A 309 27.75 13.26 29.44
CA GLY A 309 28.23 12.06 28.75
C GLY A 309 27.50 11.73 27.45
N ALA A 310 28.06 12.15 26.33
CA ALA A 310 27.67 11.69 25.00
C ALA A 310 28.09 10.22 24.82
N ASP A 311 27.12 9.34 24.60
CA ASP A 311 27.34 8.03 23.99
C ASP A 311 26.27 7.83 22.92
N LEU A 312 26.73 7.61 21.68
CA LEU A 312 25.88 7.42 20.51
C LEU A 312 25.16 6.08 20.64
N SER A 313 23.84 6.14 20.80
CA SER A 313 22.94 4.99 20.85
C SER A 313 22.87 4.27 19.49
N ASN A 314 22.74 2.94 19.55
CA ASN A 314 22.64 1.97 18.45
C ASN A 314 21.59 2.27 17.35
N GLY A 315 20.81 3.34 17.46
CA GLY A 315 19.86 3.81 16.45
C GLY A 315 20.51 4.41 15.19
N GLN A 316 21.80 4.77 15.22
CA GLN A 316 22.50 5.32 14.04
C GLN A 316 23.15 4.26 13.14
N LEU A 317 23.21 2.99 13.57
CA LEU A 317 23.75 1.90 12.73
C LEU A 317 22.69 1.28 11.79
N LEU A 318 21.39 1.43 12.08
CA LEU A 318 20.33 0.89 11.21
C LEU A 318 20.14 1.65 9.89
N LEU A 319 20.56 2.92 9.83
CA LEU A 319 20.58 3.71 8.59
C LEU A 319 21.61 3.19 7.56
N LEU A 320 22.61 2.41 7.99
CA LEU A 320 23.62 1.84 7.09
C LEU A 320 23.17 0.49 6.47
N CYS A 321 22.22 -0.22 7.08
CA CYS A 321 21.76 -1.52 6.56
C CYS A 321 20.63 -1.39 5.54
N LEU A 322 19.75 -0.38 5.67
CA LEU A 322 18.76 -0.04 4.63
C LEU A 322 19.45 0.41 3.33
N GLY A 323 20.60 1.08 3.44
CA GLY A 323 21.45 1.38 2.30
C GLY A 323 22.14 0.15 1.72
N ALA A 324 22.50 -0.88 2.49
CA ALA A 324 23.33 -1.98 1.99
C ALA A 324 22.58 -2.95 1.05
N ALA A 325 21.29 -3.20 1.29
CA ALA A 325 20.47 -4.03 0.40
C ALA A 325 20.13 -3.28 -0.90
N GLY A 326 19.70 -2.01 -0.80
CA GLY A 326 19.48 -1.14 -1.96
C GLY A 326 20.76 -0.86 -2.76
N VAL A 327 21.92 -0.73 -2.11
CA VAL A 327 23.23 -0.57 -2.78
C VAL A 327 23.66 -1.85 -3.51
N LEU A 328 23.32 -3.04 -3.00
CA LEU A 328 23.66 -4.28 -3.69
C LEU A 328 22.83 -4.47 -4.97
N VAL A 329 21.54 -4.11 -4.92
CA VAL A 329 20.64 -4.07 -6.09
C VAL A 329 21.03 -2.94 -7.06
N PHE A 330 21.41 -1.76 -6.57
CA PHE A 330 21.86 -0.65 -7.41
C PHE A 330 23.21 -0.93 -8.11
N LEU A 331 24.16 -1.60 -7.44
CA LEU A 331 25.46 -1.94 -8.03
C LEU A 331 25.35 -3.03 -9.11
N THR A 332 24.42 -4.00 -8.96
CA THR A 332 24.10 -4.97 -10.01
C THR A 332 23.33 -4.29 -11.17
N ARG A 333 22.40 -3.37 -10.87
CA ARG A 333 21.67 -2.54 -11.86
C ARG A 333 22.63 -1.64 -12.69
N ARG A 334 23.66 -1.03 -12.09
CA ARG A 334 24.66 -0.20 -12.81
C ARG A 334 25.62 -1.00 -13.68
N ALA A 335 25.97 -2.23 -13.28
CA ALA A 335 26.84 -3.11 -14.06
C ALA A 335 26.14 -3.60 -15.35
N ARG A 336 24.83 -3.84 -15.29
CA ARG A 336 24.00 -4.23 -16.46
C ARG A 336 23.73 -3.08 -17.44
N ARG A 337 23.80 -1.81 -17.02
CA ARG A 337 23.67 -0.62 -17.89
C ARG A 337 24.90 -0.32 -18.76
N LYS A 338 26.02 -1.05 -18.60
CA LYS A 338 27.30 -0.80 -19.30
C LYS A 338 27.71 -1.91 -20.29
N GLN A 339 26.87 -2.93 -20.48
CA GLN A 339 27.03 -3.96 -21.50
C GLN A 339 25.96 -3.77 -22.58
#